data_AF-A0A7Y4YN27-F1
#
_entry.id   AF-A0A7Y4YN27-F1
#
_cell.length_a   1.000
_cell.length_b   1.000
_cell.length_c   1.000
_cell.angle_alpha   90.00
_cell.angle_beta   90.00
_cell.angle_gamma   90.00
#
_symmetry.space_group_name_H-M   'P 1'
#
loop_
_entity.id
_entity.type
_entity.pdbx_description
1 polymer ?
#
loop_
_entity_poly.entity_id
_entity_poly.type
_entity_poly.pdbx_seq_one_letter_code
_entity_poly.pdbx_strand_id
1 'polypeptide(L)'
;MRKISSADAIANLTILFLLVGHPKIPFLGLPAALIALMLYYRKLVPTFRSPIFIPQMAVILIFGIYCGVRAWLEPSSTLQDLTFIATLLYKALTAIFIAQAFFALLENNYKLIYLYLAIQLSLIAISAFSIEIYEFLLLFQTEAARSVFVETFGLRSMGFGVIHNEGVAFLVLMYAFVLLKDNSSIIGLFMAPLMYVSALTSRMSLILIAMSQAMLSPVKLIISIVVICATVIFLFDTSSGPLSEVFELYNNFIATGELQSRSTSVMSEMPFVPDNFITWMVGDGKFIADDGFYMETDLGFSRVLFFGGIFGLLLYVLVSVWPLFIIDYRNKNIYFYLFLFNLLAYFVIINIKGINIQNWALITLWLV
;
A
#
# COMPACT_ATOMS: atom_id res chain seq x y z
N MET A 1 25.01 14.16 13.74
CA MET A 1 23.56 14.32 13.50
C MET A 1 22.93 14.95 14.74
N ARG A 2 22.15 16.02 14.60
CA ARG A 2 21.43 16.63 15.73
C ARG A 2 20.31 15.69 16.16
N LYS A 3 20.27 15.35 17.45
CA LYS A 3 19.15 14.62 18.07
C LYS A 3 17.87 15.40 17.75
N ILE A 4 16.91 14.74 17.10
CA ILE A 4 15.63 15.35 16.78
C ILE A 4 14.93 15.76 18.08
N SER A 5 14.32 16.95 18.10
CA SER A 5 13.55 17.42 19.25
C SER A 5 12.30 16.54 19.46
N SER A 6 11.78 16.43 20.68
CA SER A 6 10.54 15.69 20.93
C SER A 6 9.37 16.22 20.07
N ALA A 7 9.30 17.54 19.88
CA ALA A 7 8.32 18.20 19.02
C ALA A 7 8.42 17.74 17.56
N ASP A 8 9.63 17.61 17.03
CA ASP A 8 9.84 17.14 15.66
C ASP A 8 9.45 15.67 15.48
N ALA A 9 9.72 14.82 16.48
CA ALA A 9 9.34 13.41 16.42
C ALA A 9 7.81 13.24 16.42
N ILE A 10 7.11 14.02 17.25
CA ILE A 10 5.64 14.07 17.27
C ILE A 10 5.12 14.58 15.92
N ALA A 11 5.70 15.65 15.37
CA ALA A 11 5.30 16.16 14.06
C ALA A 11 5.43 15.09 12.97
N ASN A 12 6.55 14.36 12.91
CA ASN A 12 6.73 13.31 11.91
C ASN A 12 5.70 12.17 12.08
N LEU A 13 5.38 11.80 13.32
CA LEU A 13 4.36 10.80 13.62
C LEU A 13 2.97 11.28 13.16
N THR A 14 2.62 12.54 13.43
CA THR A 14 1.37 13.15 12.95
C THR A 14 1.29 13.13 11.43
N ILE A 15 2.39 13.39 10.72
CA ILE A 15 2.42 13.32 9.25
C ILE A 15 2.11 11.91 8.75
N LEU A 16 2.60 10.85 9.41
CA LEU A 16 2.22 9.49 9.04
C LEU A 16 0.72 9.28 9.17
N PHE A 17 0.09 9.73 10.26
CA PHE A 17 -1.37 9.65 10.40
C PHE A 17 -2.12 10.44 9.33
N LEU A 18 -1.65 11.63 8.96
CA LEU A 18 -2.34 12.48 7.97
C LEU A 18 -2.16 12.05 6.51
N LEU A 19 -1.20 11.16 6.22
CA LEU A 19 -0.84 10.79 4.85
C LEU A 19 -1.00 9.31 4.54
N VAL A 20 -0.72 8.40 5.47
CA VAL A 20 -0.78 6.95 5.22
C VAL A 20 -2.23 6.55 4.97
N GLY A 21 -2.48 5.98 3.79
CA GLY A 21 -3.82 5.64 3.34
C GLY A 21 -4.68 6.83 2.91
N HIS A 22 -4.07 8.02 2.80
CA HIS A 22 -4.69 9.24 2.25
C HIS A 22 -6.02 9.65 2.90
N PRO A 23 -6.09 9.75 4.25
CA PRO A 23 -7.32 10.13 4.92
C PRO A 23 -7.80 11.51 4.47
N LYS A 24 -9.12 11.70 4.53
CA LYS A 24 -9.81 12.95 4.29
C LYS A 24 -10.18 13.62 5.61
N ILE A 25 -10.31 14.94 5.57
CA ILE A 25 -10.90 15.69 6.67
C ILE A 25 -12.40 15.41 6.66
N PRO A 26 -12.98 14.88 7.77
CA PRO A 26 -14.40 14.59 7.85
C PRO A 26 -15.24 15.79 7.44
N PHE A 27 -16.35 15.53 6.74
CA PHE A 27 -17.32 16.52 6.25
C PHE A 27 -16.81 17.49 5.16
N LEU A 28 -15.50 17.75 5.08
CA LEU A 28 -14.91 18.61 4.05
C LEU A 28 -14.51 17.83 2.79
N GLY A 29 -14.26 16.53 2.89
CA GLY A 29 -13.79 15.69 1.77
C GLY A 29 -12.38 16.05 1.26
N LEU A 30 -11.74 17.06 1.85
CA LEU A 30 -10.41 17.51 1.49
C LEU A 30 -9.35 16.51 1.97
N PRO A 31 -8.30 16.22 1.17
CA PRO A 31 -7.22 15.36 1.62
C PRO A 31 -6.50 15.95 2.85
N ALA A 32 -6.34 15.17 3.91
CA ALA A 32 -5.61 15.56 5.11
C ALA A 32 -4.13 15.90 4.80
N ALA A 33 -3.62 15.42 3.66
CA ALA A 33 -2.32 15.79 3.13
C ALA A 33 -2.11 17.30 2.94
N LEU A 34 -3.17 18.09 2.74
CA LEU A 34 -3.05 19.55 2.63
C LEU A 34 -2.57 20.17 3.95
N ILE A 35 -3.07 19.66 5.09
CA ILE A 35 -2.61 20.06 6.43
C ILE A 35 -1.16 19.61 6.63
N ALA A 36 -0.86 18.37 6.25
CA ALA A 36 0.50 17.83 6.36
C ALA A 36 1.52 18.68 5.59
N LEU A 37 1.17 19.15 4.38
CA LEU A 37 2.02 20.01 3.57
C LEU A 37 2.36 21.33 4.28
N MET A 38 1.36 21.97 4.90
CA MET A 38 1.55 23.21 5.67
C MET A 38 2.42 23.01 6.91
N LEU A 39 2.28 21.87 7.59
CA LEU A 39 3.08 21.56 8.78
C LEU A 39 4.52 21.17 8.44
N TYR A 40 4.77 20.63 7.25
CA TYR A 40 6.03 19.97 6.91
C TYR A 40 6.86 20.68 5.82
N TYR A 41 6.37 21.81 5.27
CA TYR A 41 7.02 22.49 4.14
C TYR A 41 8.52 22.81 4.38
N ARG A 42 8.90 23.19 5.60
CA ARG A 42 10.30 23.51 5.94
C ARG A 42 11.22 22.30 5.81
N LYS A 43 10.71 21.11 6.13
CA LYS A 43 11.48 19.87 6.03
C LYS A 43 11.62 19.42 4.59
N LEU A 44 10.68 19.78 3.69
CA LEU A 44 10.78 19.43 2.27
C LEU A 44 11.93 20.12 1.55
N VAL A 45 12.39 21.29 2.03
CA VAL A 45 13.46 22.07 1.38
C VAL A 45 14.73 21.23 1.12
N PRO A 46 15.27 20.50 2.12
CA PRO A 46 16.34 19.53 1.90
C PRO A 46 16.05 18.44 0.86
N THR A 47 14.81 17.95 0.78
CA THR A 47 14.41 16.86 -0.13
C THR A 47 14.58 17.28 -1.59
N PHE A 48 14.31 18.54 -1.93
CA PHE A 48 14.56 19.09 -3.28
C PHE A 48 16.03 19.04 -3.70
N ARG A 49 16.96 18.90 -2.76
CA ARG A 49 18.40 18.78 -3.01
C ARG A 49 18.87 17.33 -3.13
N SER A 50 18.01 16.34 -2.85
CA SER A 50 18.34 14.93 -3.00
C SER A 50 18.58 14.60 -4.48
N PRO A 51 19.64 13.83 -4.82
CA PRO A 51 19.89 13.42 -6.20
C PRO A 51 18.77 12.54 -6.77
N ILE A 52 17.95 11.94 -5.92
CA ILE A 52 16.81 11.10 -6.33
C ILE A 52 15.60 11.94 -6.73
N PHE A 53 15.44 13.10 -6.10
CA PHE A 53 14.18 13.84 -6.13
C PHE A 53 13.87 14.39 -7.53
N ILE A 54 14.82 15.09 -8.16
CA ILE A 54 14.59 15.72 -9.47
C ILE A 54 14.26 14.67 -10.54
N PRO A 55 15.02 13.58 -10.68
CA PRO A 55 14.67 12.53 -11.64
C PRO A 55 13.32 11.87 -11.33
N GLN A 56 13.02 11.57 -10.06
CA GLN A 56 11.72 11.01 -9.68
C GLN A 56 10.57 11.94 -10.09
N MET A 57 10.69 13.24 -9.82
CA MET A 57 9.69 14.22 -10.21
C MET A 57 9.54 14.31 -11.72
N ALA A 58 10.65 14.25 -12.47
CA ALA A 58 10.61 14.23 -13.93
C ALA A 58 9.84 13.00 -14.45
N VAL A 59 10.11 11.81 -13.91
CA VAL A 59 9.40 10.58 -14.32
C VAL A 59 7.90 10.66 -13.97
N ILE A 60 7.54 11.17 -12.79
CA ILE A 60 6.13 11.39 -12.41
C ILE A 60 5.44 12.37 -13.36
N LEU A 61 6.12 13.48 -13.71
CA LEU A 61 5.58 14.47 -14.64
C LEU A 61 5.43 13.91 -16.05
N ILE A 62 6.41 13.17 -16.55
CA ILE A 62 6.35 12.50 -17.87
C ILE A 62 5.18 11.52 -17.90
N PHE A 63 5.02 10.70 -16.86
CA PHE A 63 3.89 9.77 -16.74
C PHE A 63 2.55 10.52 -16.73
N GLY A 64 2.44 11.60 -15.96
CA GLY A 64 1.23 12.42 -15.89
C GLY A 64 0.88 13.11 -17.22
N ILE A 65 1.87 13.69 -17.91
CA ILE A 65 1.71 14.29 -19.23
C ILE A 65 1.27 13.23 -20.23
N TYR A 66 1.92 12.07 -20.24
CA TYR A 66 1.55 10.95 -21.10
C TYR A 66 0.09 10.53 -20.89
N CYS A 67 -0.33 10.35 -19.64
CA CYS A 67 -1.71 9.98 -19.33
C CYS A 67 -2.70 11.08 -19.75
N GLY A 68 -2.37 12.34 -19.48
CA GLY A 68 -3.20 13.47 -19.89
C GLY A 68 -3.37 13.58 -21.40
N VAL A 69 -2.30 13.40 -22.16
CA VAL A 69 -2.35 13.39 -23.63
C VAL A 69 -3.16 12.20 -24.14
N ARG A 70 -3.02 11.00 -23.57
CA ARG A 70 -3.81 9.84 -23.97
C ARG A 70 -5.30 10.03 -23.69
N ALA A 71 -5.66 10.52 -22.51
CA ALA A 71 -7.05 10.84 -22.18
C ALA A 71 -7.63 11.93 -23.10
N TRP A 72 -6.85 12.97 -23.43
CA TRP A 72 -7.28 14.04 -24.32
C TRP A 72 -7.51 13.58 -25.77
N LEU A 73 -6.68 12.64 -26.24
CA LEU A 73 -6.81 12.07 -27.59
C LEU A 73 -7.97 11.07 -27.72
N GLU A 74 -8.51 10.58 -26.60
CA GLU A 74 -9.63 9.64 -26.59
C GLU A 74 -10.96 10.40 -26.40
N PRO A 75 -11.79 10.54 -27.44
CA PRO A 75 -13.01 11.36 -27.37
C PRO A 75 -14.03 10.85 -26.35
N SER A 76 -13.94 9.56 -26.03
CA SER A 76 -14.83 8.91 -25.07
C SER A 76 -14.21 8.74 -23.68
N SER A 77 -13.09 9.42 -23.41
CA SER A 77 -12.54 9.55 -22.06
C SER A 77 -13.48 10.40 -21.20
N THR A 78 -13.70 9.96 -19.97
CA THR A 78 -14.61 10.59 -19.03
C THR A 78 -13.87 11.47 -18.03
N LEU A 79 -14.59 12.35 -17.33
CA LEU A 79 -14.04 13.08 -16.19
C LEU A 79 -13.53 12.15 -15.09
N GLN A 80 -14.07 10.92 -15.01
CA GLN A 80 -13.65 9.92 -14.04
C GLN A 80 -12.24 9.38 -14.34
N ASP A 81 -11.89 9.21 -15.62
CA ASP A 81 -10.53 8.83 -16.04
C ASP A 81 -9.50 9.91 -15.62
N LEU A 82 -9.82 11.18 -15.87
CA LEU A 82 -8.97 12.30 -15.45
C LEU A 82 -8.85 12.38 -13.93
N THR A 83 -9.93 12.13 -13.20
CA THR A 83 -9.94 12.07 -11.74
C THR A 83 -9.08 10.91 -11.22
N PHE A 84 -9.12 9.76 -11.90
CA PHE A 84 -8.29 8.61 -11.57
C PHE A 84 -6.80 8.91 -11.80
N ILE A 85 -6.43 9.49 -12.94
CA ILE A 85 -5.06 9.94 -13.24
C ILE A 85 -4.58 10.96 -12.19
N ALA A 86 -5.41 11.96 -11.88
CA ALA A 86 -5.08 12.94 -10.85
C ALA A 86 -4.88 12.30 -9.47
N THR A 87 -5.67 11.27 -9.14
CA THR A 87 -5.52 10.50 -7.91
C THR A 87 -4.19 9.74 -7.87
N LEU A 88 -3.81 9.09 -8.98
CA LEU A 88 -2.52 8.40 -9.09
C LEU A 88 -1.33 9.37 -8.92
N LEU A 89 -1.37 10.53 -9.58
CA LEU A 89 -0.33 11.55 -9.46
C LEU A 89 -0.28 12.13 -8.04
N TYR A 90 -1.43 12.40 -7.43
CA TYR A 90 -1.52 12.85 -6.04
C TYR A 90 -0.89 11.84 -5.07
N LYS A 91 -1.14 10.53 -5.26
CA LYS A 91 -0.52 9.46 -4.46
C LYS A 91 0.99 9.42 -4.65
N ALA A 92 1.46 9.49 -5.91
CA ALA A 92 2.87 9.53 -6.23
C ALA A 92 3.60 10.69 -5.54
N LEU A 93 2.99 11.89 -5.55
CA LEU A 93 3.52 13.08 -4.91
C LEU A 93 3.53 12.95 -3.39
N THR A 94 2.42 12.53 -2.79
CA THR A 94 2.29 12.39 -1.32
C THR A 94 3.19 11.31 -0.74
N ALA A 95 3.54 10.27 -1.51
CA ALA A 95 4.50 9.24 -1.12
C ALA A 95 5.89 9.83 -0.77
N ILE A 96 6.29 10.96 -1.36
CA ILE A 96 7.55 11.65 -1.06
C ILE A 96 7.54 12.21 0.38
N PHE A 97 6.40 12.75 0.81
CA PHE A 97 6.25 13.33 2.15
C PHE A 97 6.22 12.23 3.20
N ILE A 98 5.51 11.13 2.90
CA ILE A 98 5.48 9.93 3.72
C ILE A 98 6.91 9.39 3.89
N ALA A 99 7.68 9.28 2.81
CA ALA A 99 9.08 8.83 2.83
C ALA A 99 9.93 9.64 3.80
N GLN A 100 9.78 10.96 3.77
CA GLN A 100 10.58 11.84 4.60
C GLN A 100 10.23 11.72 6.08
N ALA A 101 8.94 11.75 6.43
CA ALA A 101 8.49 11.56 7.81
C ALA A 101 8.93 10.20 8.35
N PHE A 102 8.76 9.17 7.53
CA PHE A 102 9.16 7.81 7.86
C PHE A 102 10.68 7.69 8.09
N PHE A 103 11.52 8.22 7.20
CA PHE A 103 12.97 8.16 7.35
C PHE A 103 13.46 8.92 8.59
N ALA A 104 12.93 10.12 8.83
CA ALA A 104 13.29 10.90 10.00
C ALA A 104 12.99 10.15 11.30
N LEU A 105 11.89 9.37 11.35
CA LEU A 105 11.58 8.48 12.46
C LEU A 105 12.47 7.24 12.48
N LEU A 106 12.73 6.60 11.34
CA LEU A 106 13.55 5.39 11.25
C LEU A 106 14.97 5.62 11.78
N GLU A 107 15.60 6.75 11.46
CA GLU A 107 16.96 7.07 11.91
C GLU A 107 17.03 7.54 13.38
N ASN A 108 16.04 8.31 13.84
CA ASN A 108 16.16 8.99 15.13
C ASN A 108 15.38 8.30 16.24
N ASN A 109 14.27 7.63 15.91
CA ASN A 109 13.41 6.97 16.89
C ASN A 109 12.47 5.93 16.26
N TYR A 110 13.04 4.82 15.74
CA TYR A 110 12.26 3.75 15.11
C TYR A 110 11.22 3.11 16.04
N LYS A 111 11.34 3.27 17.36
CA LYS A 111 10.32 2.84 18.34
C LYS A 111 8.97 3.54 18.14
N LEU A 112 8.97 4.78 17.63
CA LEU A 112 7.73 5.48 17.27
C LEU A 112 7.05 4.87 16.05
N ILE A 113 7.80 4.21 15.16
CA ILE A 113 7.21 3.41 14.07
C ILE A 113 6.49 2.19 14.65
N TYR A 114 7.09 1.50 15.63
CA TYR A 114 6.39 0.41 16.33
C TYR A 114 5.12 0.89 17.04
N LEU A 115 5.16 2.07 17.68
CA LEU A 115 3.97 2.66 18.28
C LEU A 115 2.90 2.96 17.23
N TYR A 116 3.28 3.56 16.09
CA TYR A 116 2.37 3.80 14.96
C TYR A 116 1.71 2.51 14.46
N LEU A 117 2.51 1.47 14.21
CA LEU A 117 2.04 0.16 13.77
C LEU A 117 1.09 -0.45 14.81
N ALA A 118 1.44 -0.42 16.09
CA ALA A 118 0.60 -0.95 17.16
C ALA A 118 -0.76 -0.25 17.23
N ILE A 119 -0.79 1.08 17.10
CA ILE A 119 -2.05 1.85 17.07
C ILE A 119 -2.89 1.44 15.86
N GLN A 120 -2.30 1.40 14.66
CA GLN A 120 -3.03 1.05 13.43
C GLN A 120 -3.57 -0.39 13.47
N LEU A 121 -2.78 -1.35 13.93
CA LEU A 121 -3.20 -2.75 14.05
C LEU A 121 -4.29 -2.93 15.12
N SER A 122 -4.22 -2.15 16.21
CA SER A 122 -5.28 -2.15 17.22
C SER A 122 -6.59 -1.59 16.67
N LEU A 123 -6.53 -0.49 15.90
CA LEU A 123 -7.72 0.06 15.23
C LEU A 123 -8.31 -0.91 14.21
N ILE A 124 -7.47 -1.60 13.45
CA ILE A 124 -7.89 -2.68 12.53
C ILE A 124 -8.59 -3.80 13.31
N ALA A 125 -8.00 -4.28 14.41
CA ALA A 125 -8.62 -5.32 15.22
C ALA A 125 -9.97 -4.88 15.80
N ILE A 126 -10.04 -3.69 16.40
CA ILE A 126 -11.25 -3.19 17.05
C ILE A 126 -12.35 -2.92 16.03
N SER A 127 -12.03 -2.30 14.89
CA SER A 127 -13.02 -2.02 13.84
C SER A 127 -13.59 -3.27 13.19
N ALA A 128 -12.90 -4.41 13.27
CA ALA A 128 -13.44 -5.69 12.83
C ALA A 128 -14.65 -6.14 13.66
N PHE A 129 -14.76 -5.68 14.90
CA PHE A 129 -15.76 -6.15 15.88
C PHE A 129 -16.64 -5.04 16.47
N SER A 130 -16.44 -3.78 16.08
CA SER A 130 -17.27 -2.64 16.51
C SER A 130 -17.69 -1.80 15.31
N ILE A 131 -19.00 -1.75 15.06
CA ILE A 131 -19.62 -0.95 14.00
C ILE A 131 -19.37 0.54 14.24
N GLU A 132 -19.41 1.00 15.48
CA GLU A 132 -19.25 2.40 15.84
C GLU A 132 -17.85 2.90 15.50
N ILE A 133 -16.82 2.10 15.81
CA ILE A 133 -15.44 2.41 15.44
C ILE A 133 -15.24 2.33 13.94
N TYR A 134 -15.84 1.33 13.28
CA TYR A 134 -15.76 1.19 11.83
C TYR A 134 -16.35 2.39 11.09
N GLU A 135 -17.58 2.78 11.44
CA GLU A 135 -18.26 3.95 10.87
C GLU A 135 -17.52 5.25 11.17
N PHE A 136 -16.97 5.40 12.38
CA PHE A 136 -16.13 6.55 12.72
C PHE A 136 -14.89 6.63 11.81
N LEU A 137 -14.21 5.51 11.56
CA LEU A 137 -13.03 5.48 10.70
C LEU A 137 -13.38 5.76 9.23
N LEU A 138 -14.59 5.38 8.78
CA LEU A 138 -15.09 5.70 7.44
C LEU A 138 -15.34 7.20 7.22
N LEU A 139 -15.52 8.00 8.28
CA LEU A 139 -15.65 9.46 8.14
C LEU A 139 -14.40 10.12 7.54
N PHE A 140 -13.25 9.46 7.65
CA PHE A 140 -11.99 9.93 7.10
C PHE A 140 -11.79 9.49 5.64
N GLN A 141 -12.85 9.09 4.95
CA GLN A 141 -12.80 8.54 3.59
C GLN A 141 -13.70 9.31 2.64
N THR A 142 -13.56 9.05 1.34
CA THR A 142 -14.46 9.66 0.34
C THR A 142 -15.86 9.10 0.48
N GLU A 143 -16.87 9.89 0.09
CA GLU A 143 -18.26 9.43 0.09
C GLU A 143 -18.46 8.17 -0.75
N ALA A 144 -17.81 8.11 -1.92
CA ALA A 144 -17.80 6.93 -2.79
C ALA A 144 -17.13 5.70 -2.14
N ALA A 145 -16.06 5.89 -1.35
CA ALA A 145 -15.48 4.80 -0.60
C ALA A 145 -16.44 4.36 0.52
N ARG A 146 -17.05 5.30 1.23
CA ARG A 146 -17.99 5.02 2.32
C ARG A 146 -19.17 4.18 1.82
N SER A 147 -19.79 4.53 0.69
CA SER A 147 -20.93 3.77 0.15
C SER A 147 -20.58 2.31 -0.12
N VAL A 148 -19.37 2.04 -0.62
CA VAL A 148 -18.89 0.67 -0.89
C VAL A 148 -18.49 -0.06 0.39
N PHE A 149 -17.78 0.60 1.30
CA PHE A 149 -17.21 -0.07 2.47
C PHE A 149 -18.21 -0.29 3.59
N VAL A 150 -19.26 0.55 3.73
CA VAL A 150 -20.34 0.31 4.71
C VAL A 150 -20.96 -1.08 4.51
N GLU A 151 -21.16 -1.52 3.26
CA GLU A 151 -21.70 -2.84 2.94
C GLU A 151 -20.75 -3.99 3.28
N THR A 152 -19.46 -3.70 3.54
CA THR A 152 -18.43 -4.70 3.89
C THR A 152 -18.13 -4.77 5.38
N PHE A 153 -18.87 -4.04 6.22
CA PHE A 153 -18.75 -4.23 7.67
C PHE A 153 -19.06 -5.68 8.05
N GLY A 154 -18.28 -6.23 9.00
CA GLY A 154 -18.39 -7.64 9.38
C GLY A 154 -17.74 -8.60 8.38
N LEU A 155 -17.23 -8.11 7.26
CA LEU A 155 -16.40 -8.86 6.31
C LEU A 155 -14.96 -8.36 6.34
N ARG A 156 -14.78 -7.03 6.39
CA ARG A 156 -13.47 -6.38 6.44
C ARG A 156 -13.36 -5.34 7.53
N SER A 157 -12.14 -5.14 8.01
CA SER A 157 -11.80 -4.08 8.98
C SER A 157 -11.02 -2.94 8.34
N MET A 158 -10.81 -1.86 9.09
CA MET A 158 -10.01 -0.72 8.63
C MET A 158 -9.20 -0.06 9.75
N GLY A 159 -8.10 0.58 9.37
CA GLY A 159 -7.32 1.44 10.26
C GLY A 159 -7.63 2.92 10.00
N PHE A 160 -6.92 3.81 10.70
CA PHE A 160 -7.01 5.24 10.43
C PHE A 160 -6.32 5.57 9.12
N GLY A 161 -7.08 6.03 8.11
CA GLY A 161 -6.60 6.22 6.75
C GLY A 161 -6.34 4.91 5.99
N VAL A 162 -6.01 3.83 6.68
CA VAL A 162 -5.71 2.52 6.10
C VAL A 162 -6.99 1.80 5.66
N ILE A 163 -7.37 2.01 4.40
CA ILE A 163 -8.36 1.17 3.73
C ILE A 163 -7.67 0.17 2.79
N HIS A 164 -8.14 -1.08 2.84
CA HIS A 164 -7.89 -2.08 1.83
C HIS A 164 -6.39 -2.35 1.57
N ASN A 165 -6.00 -2.62 0.31
CA ASN A 165 -4.70 -3.21 -0.02
C ASN A 165 -3.56 -2.21 0.14
N GLU A 166 -3.74 -0.97 -0.32
CA GLU A 166 -2.68 0.04 -0.35
C GLU A 166 -2.21 0.44 1.04
N GLY A 167 -3.15 0.80 1.93
CA GLY A 167 -2.80 1.23 3.28
C GLY A 167 -2.14 0.10 4.08
N VAL A 168 -2.71 -1.11 4.02
CA VAL A 168 -2.16 -2.28 4.73
C VAL A 168 -0.78 -2.62 4.21
N ALA A 169 -0.62 -2.65 2.89
CA ALA A 169 0.66 -2.93 2.31
C ALA A 169 1.66 -1.89 2.83
N PHE A 170 1.32 -0.60 2.91
CA PHE A 170 2.24 0.40 3.44
C PHE A 170 2.69 0.08 4.88
N LEU A 171 1.80 -0.42 5.74
CA LEU A 171 2.17 -0.91 7.08
C LEU A 171 3.17 -2.07 7.01
N VAL A 172 2.96 -3.04 6.12
CA VAL A 172 3.88 -4.18 5.92
C VAL A 172 5.25 -3.71 5.44
N LEU A 173 5.27 -2.74 4.53
CA LEU A 173 6.50 -2.13 4.03
C LEU A 173 7.26 -1.43 5.16
N MET A 174 6.59 -0.60 5.96
CA MET A 174 7.19 0.03 7.14
C MET A 174 7.79 -1.00 8.10
N TYR A 175 7.08 -2.10 8.34
CA TYR A 175 7.56 -3.18 9.18
C TYR A 175 8.81 -3.85 8.60
N ALA A 176 8.86 -4.10 7.28
CA ALA A 176 10.03 -4.67 6.61
C ALA A 176 11.28 -3.76 6.75
N PHE A 177 11.13 -2.43 6.62
CA PHE A 177 12.20 -1.46 6.87
C PHE A 177 12.70 -1.49 8.32
N VAL A 178 11.80 -1.62 9.30
CA VAL A 178 12.18 -1.73 10.71
C VAL A 178 12.92 -3.04 10.98
N LEU A 179 12.50 -4.16 10.35
CA LEU A 179 13.25 -5.42 10.42
C LEU A 179 14.66 -5.30 9.86
N LEU A 180 14.83 -4.57 8.75
CA LEU A 180 16.15 -4.32 8.17
C LEU A 180 17.04 -3.47 9.10
N LYS A 181 16.46 -2.48 9.82
CA LYS A 181 17.19 -1.60 10.75
C LYS A 181 17.55 -2.28 12.06
N ASP A 182 16.62 -2.99 12.69
CA ASP A 182 16.81 -3.69 13.96
C ASP A 182 15.92 -4.94 14.03
N ASN A 183 16.50 -6.07 13.63
CA ASN A 183 15.83 -7.36 13.70
C ASN A 183 15.81 -7.97 15.11
N SER A 184 16.65 -7.49 16.03
CA SER A 184 16.88 -8.07 17.36
C SER A 184 15.93 -7.56 18.44
N SER A 185 15.23 -6.45 18.17
CA SER A 185 14.33 -5.82 19.13
C SER A 185 13.25 -6.75 19.69
N ILE A 186 13.13 -6.78 21.02
CA ILE A 186 12.02 -7.46 21.74
C ILE A 186 10.66 -6.90 21.29
N ILE A 187 10.56 -5.59 21.07
CA ILE A 187 9.33 -4.96 20.57
C ILE A 187 8.98 -5.53 19.19
N GLY A 188 9.99 -5.75 18.35
CA GLY A 188 9.82 -6.37 17.03
C GLY A 188 9.39 -7.83 17.09
N LEU A 189 9.69 -8.54 18.18
CA LEU A 189 9.23 -9.91 18.42
C LEU A 189 7.71 -9.94 18.68
N PHE A 190 7.23 -9.07 19.58
CA PHE A 190 5.80 -8.94 19.86
C PHE A 190 5.02 -8.40 18.67
N MET A 191 5.62 -7.51 17.89
CA MET A 191 4.95 -6.93 16.73
C MET A 191 4.80 -7.91 15.55
N ALA A 192 5.67 -8.92 15.47
CA ALA A 192 5.64 -9.90 14.39
C ALA A 192 4.28 -10.61 14.20
N PRO A 193 3.70 -11.26 15.23
CA PRO A 193 2.37 -11.87 15.10
C PRO A 193 1.27 -10.82 14.92
N LEU A 194 1.39 -9.64 15.55
CA LEU A 194 0.38 -8.58 15.45
C LEU A 194 0.23 -8.05 14.02
N MET A 195 1.30 -8.05 13.20
CA MET A 195 1.20 -7.63 11.80
C MET A 195 0.17 -8.44 11.01
N TYR A 196 -0.07 -9.70 11.37
CA TYR A 196 -1.05 -10.56 10.70
C TYR A 196 -2.49 -10.14 10.95
N VAL A 197 -2.77 -9.31 11.97
CA VAL A 197 -4.08 -8.65 12.16
C VAL A 197 -4.46 -7.81 10.95
N SER A 198 -3.48 -7.26 10.23
CA SER A 198 -3.74 -6.49 9.00
C SER A 198 -4.42 -7.31 7.89
N ALA A 199 -4.40 -8.64 7.98
CA ALA A 199 -5.10 -9.53 7.05
C ALA A 199 -6.62 -9.38 7.10
N LEU A 200 -7.17 -8.90 8.23
CA LEU A 200 -8.60 -8.57 8.38
C LEU A 200 -9.03 -7.43 7.44
N THR A 201 -8.08 -6.62 6.97
CA THR A 201 -8.31 -5.58 5.97
C THR A 201 -7.90 -6.05 4.57
N SER A 202 -6.79 -6.79 4.43
CA SER A 202 -6.32 -7.30 3.14
C SER A 202 -5.57 -8.62 3.27
N ARG A 203 -6.11 -9.69 2.69
CA ARG A 203 -5.49 -11.04 2.67
C ARG A 203 -4.13 -11.08 1.97
N MET A 204 -3.89 -10.18 1.01
CA MET A 204 -2.60 -10.08 0.33
C MET A 204 -1.46 -9.73 1.29
N SER A 205 -1.78 -9.08 2.42
CA SER A 205 -0.79 -8.76 3.44
C SER A 205 -0.16 -10.00 4.07
N LEU A 206 -0.88 -11.13 4.15
CA LEU A 206 -0.37 -12.39 4.69
C LEU A 206 0.89 -12.85 3.95
N ILE A 207 0.82 -12.84 2.61
CA ILE A 207 1.92 -13.23 1.73
C ILE A 207 3.08 -12.25 1.91
N LEU A 208 2.79 -10.95 1.91
CA LEU A 208 3.82 -9.91 2.04
C LEU A 208 4.55 -10.00 3.39
N ILE A 209 3.83 -10.14 4.50
CA ILE A 209 4.40 -10.25 5.85
C ILE A 209 5.22 -11.53 5.98
N ALA A 210 4.66 -12.67 5.56
CA ALA A 210 5.35 -13.95 5.63
C ALA A 210 6.64 -13.93 4.82
N MET A 211 6.61 -13.34 3.62
CA MET A 211 7.79 -13.17 2.77
C MET A 211 8.83 -12.25 3.41
N SER A 212 8.43 -11.10 3.94
CA SER A 212 9.35 -10.17 4.63
C SER A 212 10.00 -10.81 5.86
N GLN A 213 9.24 -11.56 6.66
CA GLN A 213 9.79 -12.27 7.81
C GLN A 213 10.67 -13.45 7.40
N ALA A 214 10.27 -14.26 6.41
CA ALA A 214 11.09 -15.36 5.89
C ALA A 214 12.46 -14.87 5.40
N MET A 215 12.50 -13.71 4.75
CA MET A 215 13.73 -13.16 4.17
C MET A 215 14.59 -12.41 5.18
N LEU A 216 13.98 -11.63 6.09
CA LEU A 216 14.71 -10.71 6.96
C LEU A 216 14.83 -11.19 8.41
N SER A 217 13.92 -12.07 8.87
CA SER A 217 13.91 -12.59 10.25
C SER A 217 13.09 -13.90 10.38
N PRO A 218 13.64 -15.05 9.94
CA PRO A 218 12.92 -16.33 9.98
C PRO A 218 12.39 -16.73 11.36
N VAL A 219 13.09 -16.35 12.43
CA VAL A 219 12.64 -16.59 13.82
C VAL A 219 11.30 -15.91 14.11
N LYS A 220 11.10 -14.68 13.63
CA LYS A 220 9.82 -13.96 13.78
C LYS A 220 8.69 -14.61 12.99
N LEU A 221 9.00 -15.23 11.85
CA LEU A 221 8.03 -16.03 11.10
C LEU A 221 7.59 -17.25 11.90
N ILE A 222 8.53 -18.03 12.43
CA ILE A 222 8.22 -19.23 13.24
C ILE A 222 7.33 -18.86 14.43
N ILE A 223 7.68 -17.80 15.15
CA ILE A 223 6.89 -17.32 16.29
C ILE A 223 5.49 -16.87 15.84
N SER A 224 5.38 -16.15 14.73
CA SER A 224 4.08 -15.72 14.19
C SER A 224 3.21 -16.93 13.83
N ILE A 225 3.78 -17.96 13.20
CA ILE A 225 3.08 -19.21 12.88
C ILE A 225 2.55 -19.87 14.17
N VAL A 226 3.40 -20.02 15.20
CA VAL A 226 2.98 -20.64 16.47
C VAL A 226 1.84 -19.85 17.12
N VAL A 227 1.93 -18.52 17.16
CA VAL A 227 0.89 -17.66 17.78
C VAL A 227 -0.41 -17.70 16.98
N ILE A 228 -0.35 -17.68 15.65
CA ILE A 228 -1.53 -17.75 14.79
C ILE A 228 -2.19 -19.12 14.92
N CYS A 229 -1.42 -20.21 14.87
CA CYS A 229 -1.95 -21.56 15.07
C CYS A 229 -2.62 -21.71 16.45
N ALA A 230 -1.99 -21.20 17.52
CA ALA A 230 -2.60 -21.19 18.83
C ALA A 230 -3.92 -20.39 18.82
N THR A 231 -3.90 -19.18 18.28
CA THR A 231 -5.10 -18.33 18.16
C THR A 231 -6.24 -19.03 17.41
N VAL A 232 -5.95 -19.68 16.28
CA VAL A 232 -6.93 -20.43 15.49
C VAL A 232 -7.50 -21.60 16.28
N ILE A 233 -6.65 -22.37 16.98
CA ILE A 233 -7.08 -23.48 17.83
C ILE A 233 -7.97 -22.99 18.97
N PHE A 234 -7.73 -21.81 19.53
CA PHE A 234 -8.48 -21.28 20.67
C PHE A 234 -9.77 -20.54 20.28
N LEU A 235 -9.84 -19.92 19.10
CA LEU A 235 -10.97 -19.05 18.73
C LEU A 235 -12.17 -19.76 18.07
N PHE A 236 -12.08 -21.06 17.76
CA PHE A 236 -13.14 -22.05 17.44
C PHE A 236 -14.34 -21.72 16.52
N ASP A 237 -14.59 -20.47 16.12
CA ASP A 237 -15.66 -20.09 15.21
C ASP A 237 -15.13 -19.24 14.06
N THR A 238 -14.67 -19.93 13.00
CA THR A 238 -14.32 -19.34 11.71
C THR A 238 -15.49 -19.42 10.71
N SER A 239 -16.70 -19.72 11.18
CA SER A 239 -17.85 -20.01 10.29
C SER A 239 -18.51 -18.75 9.74
N SER A 240 -18.34 -17.60 10.40
CA SER A 240 -18.92 -16.32 10.00
C SER A 240 -18.06 -15.11 10.37
N GLY A 241 -18.37 -13.95 9.78
CA GLY A 241 -17.69 -12.68 10.08
C GLY A 241 -16.31 -12.51 9.43
N PRO A 242 -15.51 -11.52 9.85
CA PRO A 242 -14.26 -11.15 9.16
C PRO A 242 -13.20 -12.26 9.20
N LEU A 243 -13.22 -13.08 10.26
CA LEU A 243 -12.33 -14.23 10.38
C LEU A 243 -12.64 -15.30 9.34
N SER A 244 -13.91 -15.52 9.00
CA SER A 244 -14.29 -16.48 7.96
C SER A 244 -13.72 -16.11 6.58
N GLU A 245 -13.63 -14.81 6.26
CA GLU A 245 -13.03 -14.34 5.01
C GLU A 245 -11.51 -14.57 4.99
N VAL A 246 -10.83 -14.30 6.11
CA VAL A 246 -9.39 -14.55 6.25
C VAL A 246 -9.08 -16.03 6.07
N PHE A 247 -9.92 -16.91 6.61
CA PHE A 247 -9.79 -18.36 6.53
C PHE A 247 -10.56 -19.00 5.36
N GLU A 248 -11.02 -18.22 4.36
CA GLU A 248 -11.86 -18.73 3.26
C GLU A 248 -11.25 -19.97 2.57
N LEU A 249 -9.94 -19.94 2.27
CA LEU A 249 -9.24 -21.07 1.65
C LEU A 249 -9.26 -22.33 2.53
N TYR A 250 -9.11 -22.17 3.85
CA TYR A 250 -9.19 -23.26 4.80
C TYR A 250 -10.62 -23.81 4.90
N ASN A 251 -11.59 -22.92 5.07
CA ASN A 251 -13.01 -23.29 5.15
C ASN A 251 -13.47 -24.03 3.89
N ASN A 252 -13.08 -23.56 2.71
CA ASN A 252 -13.38 -24.23 1.45
C ASN A 252 -12.67 -25.59 1.33
N PHE A 253 -11.39 -25.68 1.70
CA PHE A 253 -10.67 -26.95 1.67
C PHE A 253 -11.30 -28.02 2.58
N ILE A 254 -11.74 -27.64 3.78
CA ILE A 254 -12.43 -28.56 4.69
C ILE A 254 -13.81 -28.95 4.14
N ALA A 255 -14.53 -28.03 3.51
CA ALA A 255 -15.88 -28.26 3.00
C ALA A 255 -15.91 -29.06 1.67
N THR A 256 -14.99 -28.79 0.75
CA THR A 256 -15.02 -29.31 -0.64
C THR A 256 -13.79 -30.14 -1.02
N GLY A 257 -12.71 -30.10 -0.23
CA GLY A 257 -11.43 -30.71 -0.57
C GLY A 257 -10.56 -29.89 -1.52
N GLU A 258 -11.01 -28.70 -1.94
CA GLU A 258 -10.31 -27.87 -2.93
C GLU A 258 -9.84 -26.53 -2.34
N LEU A 259 -8.61 -26.12 -2.68
CA LEU A 259 -8.06 -24.81 -2.32
C LEU A 259 -8.51 -23.73 -3.30
N GLN A 260 -9.81 -23.40 -3.27
CA GLN A 260 -10.38 -22.33 -4.09
C GLN A 260 -10.84 -21.15 -3.22
N SER A 261 -10.75 -19.94 -3.76
CA SER A 261 -11.40 -18.74 -3.21
C SER A 261 -12.25 -18.08 -4.29
N ARG A 262 -13.36 -17.44 -3.89
CA ARG A 262 -14.21 -16.67 -4.81
C ARG A 262 -13.42 -15.57 -5.54
N SER A 263 -12.44 -14.98 -4.86
CA SER A 263 -11.60 -13.93 -5.46
C SER A 263 -10.65 -14.45 -6.55
N THR A 264 -10.17 -15.69 -6.44
CA THR A 264 -9.21 -16.25 -7.41
C THR A 264 -9.90 -16.79 -8.66
N SER A 265 -11.09 -17.36 -8.53
CA SER A 265 -11.85 -17.86 -9.69
C SER A 265 -12.26 -16.72 -10.62
N VAL A 266 -12.81 -15.64 -10.07
CA VAL A 266 -13.21 -14.46 -10.85
C VAL A 266 -12.01 -13.81 -11.55
N MET A 267 -10.85 -13.74 -10.88
CA MET A 267 -9.64 -13.17 -11.50
C MET A 267 -9.12 -13.97 -12.70
N SER A 268 -9.31 -15.30 -12.72
CA SER A 268 -8.87 -16.13 -13.87
C SER A 268 -9.72 -15.95 -15.13
N GLU A 269 -10.92 -15.38 -14.99
CA GLU A 269 -11.87 -15.17 -16.09
C GLU A 269 -11.76 -13.75 -16.69
N MET A 270 -11.03 -12.84 -16.05
CA MET A 270 -10.90 -11.45 -16.48
C MET A 270 -9.93 -11.29 -17.67
N PRO A 271 -10.20 -10.33 -18.59
CA PRO A 271 -9.27 -10.00 -19.66
C PRO A 271 -7.92 -9.56 -19.11
N PHE A 272 -6.87 -10.31 -19.47
CA PHE A 272 -5.51 -10.02 -19.04
C PHE A 272 -4.77 -9.08 -20.01
N VAL A 273 -5.06 -9.18 -21.31
CA VAL A 273 -4.33 -8.51 -22.40
C VAL A 273 -5.28 -7.99 -23.49
N PRO A 274 -4.86 -6.98 -24.27
CA PRO A 274 -5.61 -6.52 -25.43
C PRO A 274 -5.64 -7.49 -26.61
N ASP A 275 -6.73 -7.45 -27.37
CA ASP A 275 -6.94 -8.28 -28.57
C ASP A 275 -6.35 -7.69 -29.85
N ASN A 276 -5.96 -6.41 -29.83
CA ASN A 276 -5.44 -5.71 -31.02
C ASN A 276 -4.10 -5.01 -30.74
N PHE A 277 -3.30 -4.88 -31.81
CA PHE A 277 -1.94 -4.34 -31.73
C PHE A 277 -1.89 -2.86 -31.32
N ILE A 278 -2.89 -2.06 -31.68
CA ILE A 278 -2.90 -0.62 -31.37
C ILE A 278 -3.07 -0.41 -29.86
N THR A 279 -4.03 -1.10 -29.24
CA THR A 279 -4.23 -1.08 -27.79
C THR A 279 -2.99 -1.59 -27.05
N TRP A 280 -2.32 -2.61 -27.57
CA TRP A 280 -1.03 -3.06 -27.03
C TRP A 280 0.03 -1.97 -27.00
N MET A 281 0.14 -1.18 -28.07
CA MET A 281 1.19 -0.18 -28.19
C MET A 281 0.88 1.07 -27.36
N VAL A 282 -0.33 1.64 -27.49
CA VAL A 282 -0.66 2.96 -26.95
C VAL A 282 -1.89 3.00 -26.05
N GLY A 283 -2.59 1.88 -25.89
CA GLY A 283 -3.81 1.77 -25.11
C GLY A 283 -4.99 2.52 -25.72
N ASP A 284 -6.15 2.34 -25.09
CA ASP A 284 -7.43 2.92 -25.48
C ASP A 284 -7.76 4.21 -24.70
N GLY A 285 -6.90 4.64 -23.77
CA GLY A 285 -7.07 5.90 -23.04
C GLY A 285 -8.17 5.88 -21.97
N LYS A 286 -8.62 4.70 -21.54
CA LYS A 286 -9.71 4.52 -20.57
C LYS A 286 -9.32 3.67 -19.37
N PHE A 287 -9.64 4.15 -18.18
CA PHE A 287 -9.61 3.39 -16.94
C PHE A 287 -11.00 2.93 -16.52
N ILE A 288 -12.02 3.73 -16.85
CA ILE A 288 -13.40 3.55 -16.39
C ILE A 288 -14.34 3.39 -17.59
N ALA A 289 -15.34 2.53 -17.43
CA ALA A 289 -16.50 2.35 -18.29
C ALA A 289 -17.77 2.70 -17.49
N ASP A 290 -18.94 2.68 -18.14
CA ASP A 290 -20.20 3.13 -17.53
C ASP A 290 -20.53 2.41 -16.20
N ASP A 291 -20.23 1.12 -16.10
CA ASP A 291 -20.57 0.27 -14.94
C ASP A 291 -19.34 -0.26 -14.16
N GLY A 292 -18.15 0.33 -14.32
CA GLY A 292 -16.97 -0.09 -13.57
C GLY A 292 -15.65 0.13 -14.29
N PHE A 293 -14.68 -0.76 -14.06
CA PHE A 293 -13.39 -0.66 -14.74
C PHE A 293 -13.50 -1.03 -16.22
N TYR A 294 -12.74 -0.31 -17.05
CA TYR A 294 -12.67 -0.60 -18.47
C TYR A 294 -12.22 -2.06 -18.71
N MET A 295 -12.89 -2.75 -19.64
CA MET A 295 -12.75 -4.21 -19.90
C MET A 295 -13.05 -5.12 -18.70
N GLU A 296 -13.80 -4.62 -17.70
CA GLU A 296 -14.20 -5.36 -16.49
C GLU A 296 -13.02 -6.00 -15.74
N THR A 297 -11.80 -5.51 -15.98
CA THR A 297 -10.59 -6.12 -15.43
C THR A 297 -10.26 -5.53 -14.07
N ASP A 298 -10.17 -6.39 -13.07
CA ASP A 298 -9.69 -6.04 -11.72
C ASP A 298 -8.16 -6.11 -11.60
N LEU A 299 -7.47 -6.39 -12.72
CA LEU A 299 -6.02 -6.57 -12.74
C LEU A 299 -5.30 -5.24 -12.96
N GLY A 300 -4.46 -4.85 -12.00
CA GLY A 300 -3.83 -3.53 -11.98
C GLY A 300 -2.94 -3.26 -13.19
N PHE A 301 -2.06 -4.19 -13.53
CA PHE A 301 -1.21 -4.07 -14.73
C PHE A 301 -2.03 -4.06 -16.02
N SER A 302 -3.09 -4.86 -16.11
CA SER A 302 -3.97 -4.89 -17.27
C SER A 302 -4.68 -3.56 -17.45
N ARG A 303 -5.17 -2.93 -16.38
CA ARG A 303 -5.77 -1.58 -16.46
C ARG A 303 -4.81 -0.53 -17.01
N VAL A 304 -3.56 -0.53 -16.56
CA VAL A 304 -2.53 0.40 -17.08
C VAL A 304 -2.22 0.09 -18.54
N LEU A 305 -2.16 -1.19 -18.91
CA LEU A 305 -1.95 -1.65 -20.28
C LEU A 305 -3.11 -1.26 -21.21
N PHE A 306 -4.36 -1.44 -20.80
CA PHE A 306 -5.52 -1.00 -21.57
C PHE A 306 -5.60 0.52 -21.67
N PHE A 307 -5.19 1.25 -20.64
CA PHE A 307 -5.20 2.72 -20.70
C PHE A 307 -4.10 3.28 -21.61
N GLY A 308 -2.84 2.88 -21.40
CA GLY A 308 -1.67 3.51 -22.02
C GLY A 308 -0.78 2.58 -22.83
N GLY A 309 -1.20 1.34 -23.08
CA GLY A 309 -0.40 0.35 -23.77
C GLY A 309 0.92 0.04 -23.05
N ILE A 310 1.85 -0.55 -23.79
CA ILE A 310 3.17 -0.91 -23.27
C ILE A 310 3.96 0.33 -22.85
N PHE A 311 3.78 1.47 -23.53
CA PHE A 311 4.46 2.71 -23.15
C PHE A 311 3.98 3.25 -21.80
N GLY A 312 2.66 3.30 -21.59
CA GLY A 312 2.07 3.69 -20.31
C GLY A 312 2.48 2.74 -19.18
N LEU A 313 2.49 1.43 -19.45
CA LEU A 313 2.94 0.42 -18.50
C LEU A 313 4.41 0.58 -18.13
N LEU A 314 5.29 0.82 -19.11
CA LEU A 314 6.72 1.06 -18.86
C LEU A 314 6.94 2.32 -18.03
N LEU A 315 6.24 3.41 -18.33
CA LEU A 315 6.31 4.64 -17.54
C LEU A 315 5.79 4.41 -16.11
N TYR A 316 4.69 3.69 -15.95
CA TYR A 316 4.12 3.34 -14.66
C TYR A 316 5.10 2.52 -13.80
N VAL A 317 5.70 1.48 -14.39
CA VAL A 317 6.75 0.68 -13.74
C VAL A 317 7.92 1.59 -13.39
N LEU A 318 8.39 2.42 -14.33
CA LEU A 318 9.52 3.32 -14.13
C LEU A 318 9.29 4.30 -12.97
N VAL A 319 8.09 4.89 -12.83
CA VAL A 319 7.76 5.74 -11.67
C VAL A 319 8.02 4.98 -10.37
N SER A 320 7.63 3.71 -10.30
CA SER A 320 7.73 2.92 -9.07
C SER A 320 9.15 2.39 -8.81
N VAL A 321 9.88 1.96 -9.85
CA VAL A 321 11.18 1.30 -9.70
C VAL A 321 12.39 2.22 -9.91
N TRP A 322 12.19 3.44 -10.40
CA TRP A 322 13.27 4.40 -10.66
C TRP A 322 14.29 4.52 -9.52
N PRO A 323 13.88 4.60 -8.23
CA PRO A 323 14.82 4.74 -7.12
C PRO A 323 15.85 3.59 -7.01
N LEU A 324 15.58 2.42 -7.61
CA LEU A 324 16.50 1.27 -7.59
C LEU A 324 17.70 1.46 -8.53
N PHE A 325 17.55 2.18 -9.63
CA PHE A 325 18.63 2.34 -10.63
C PHE A 325 19.78 3.20 -10.14
N ILE A 326 19.55 3.99 -9.10
CA ILE A 326 20.52 4.93 -8.56
C ILE A 326 21.16 4.44 -7.26
N ILE A 327 20.89 3.20 -6.83
CA ILE A 327 21.48 2.59 -5.63
C ILE A 327 22.95 2.21 -5.84
N ASP A 328 23.80 2.47 -4.85
CA ASP A 328 25.18 1.99 -4.80
C ASP A 328 25.17 0.65 -4.10
N TYR A 329 25.39 -0.36 -4.92
CA TYR A 329 25.39 -1.75 -4.53
C TYR A 329 26.75 -2.18 -3.95
N ARG A 330 27.76 -1.30 -3.89
CA ARG A 330 29.06 -1.63 -3.29
C ARG A 330 28.94 -1.83 -1.79
N ASN A 331 29.62 -2.86 -1.28
CA ASN A 331 29.72 -3.19 0.15
C ASN A 331 28.36 -3.46 0.84
N LYS A 332 27.35 -3.91 0.10
CA LYS A 332 26.05 -4.30 0.67
C LYS A 332 26.06 -5.78 1.07
N ASN A 333 25.38 -6.10 2.16
CA ASN A 333 25.26 -7.47 2.65
C ASN A 333 24.06 -8.19 1.99
N ILE A 334 23.94 -9.50 2.21
CA ILE A 334 22.85 -10.31 1.66
C ILE A 334 21.45 -9.80 2.07
N TYR A 335 21.29 -9.30 3.30
CA TYR A 335 20.01 -8.78 3.79
C TYR A 335 19.52 -7.56 3.01
N PHE A 336 20.45 -6.72 2.51
CA PHE A 336 20.11 -5.62 1.63
C PHE A 336 19.49 -6.11 0.32
N TYR A 337 20.09 -7.12 -0.32
CA TYR A 337 19.55 -7.69 -1.58
C TYR A 337 18.22 -8.42 -1.36
N LEU A 338 18.09 -9.15 -0.25
CA LEU A 338 16.83 -9.77 0.15
C LEU A 338 15.72 -8.73 0.37
N PHE A 339 16.07 -7.59 0.97
CA PHE A 339 15.15 -6.47 1.12
C PHE A 339 14.73 -5.87 -0.23
N LEU A 340 15.67 -5.62 -1.15
CA LEU A 340 15.33 -5.11 -2.49
C LEU A 340 14.45 -6.09 -3.28
N PHE A 341 14.74 -7.39 -3.17
CA PHE A 341 13.88 -8.42 -3.75
C PHE A 341 12.48 -8.37 -3.13
N ASN A 342 12.37 -8.21 -1.80
CA ASN A 342 11.10 -8.07 -1.11
C ASN A 342 10.29 -6.85 -1.60
N LEU A 343 10.94 -5.71 -1.86
CA LEU A 343 10.30 -4.53 -2.46
C LEU A 343 9.74 -4.81 -3.85
N LEU A 344 10.53 -5.45 -4.72
CA LEU A 344 10.08 -5.82 -6.07
C LEU A 344 8.95 -6.83 -6.04
N ALA A 345 9.03 -7.84 -5.19
CA ALA A 345 7.97 -8.82 -5.02
C ALA A 345 6.68 -8.15 -4.52
N TYR A 346 6.80 -7.20 -3.59
CA TYR A 346 5.66 -6.41 -3.15
C TYR A 346 5.07 -5.61 -4.31
N PHE A 347 5.89 -4.91 -5.11
CA PHE A 347 5.45 -4.17 -6.29
C PHE A 347 4.53 -5.01 -7.16
N VAL A 348 4.97 -6.22 -7.46
CA VAL A 348 4.21 -7.15 -8.30
C VAL A 348 2.93 -7.58 -7.59
N ILE A 349 3.03 -8.09 -6.37
CA ILE A 349 1.91 -8.71 -5.63
C ILE A 349 0.73 -7.74 -5.48
N ILE A 350 1.00 -6.48 -5.13
CA ILE A 350 -0.08 -5.51 -4.93
C ILE A 350 -0.68 -4.99 -6.24
N ASN A 351 0.13 -4.93 -7.31
CA ASN A 351 -0.30 -4.47 -8.62
C ASN A 351 -0.99 -5.56 -9.45
N ILE A 352 -1.02 -6.80 -8.95
CA ILE A 352 -1.88 -7.85 -9.50
C ILE A 352 -3.35 -7.46 -9.39
N LYS A 353 -3.80 -6.90 -8.25
CA LYS A 353 -5.23 -6.62 -7.98
C LYS A 353 -5.57 -5.13 -7.85
N GLY A 354 -4.58 -4.25 -7.84
CA GLY A 354 -4.81 -2.82 -7.70
C GLY A 354 -3.84 -2.01 -8.53
N ILE A 355 -4.10 -0.72 -8.68
CA ILE A 355 -3.09 0.21 -9.19
C ILE A 355 -2.57 0.97 -7.99
N ASN A 356 -1.31 0.75 -7.66
CA ASN A 356 -0.62 1.48 -6.62
C ASN A 356 0.75 1.94 -7.12
N ILE A 357 0.88 3.25 -7.33
CA ILE A 357 2.17 3.88 -7.62
C ILE A 357 3.00 3.86 -6.35
N GLN A 358 3.99 2.97 -6.35
CA GLN A 358 4.82 2.73 -5.19
C GLN A 358 6.17 3.35 -5.41
N ASN A 359 6.33 4.59 -4.94
CA ASN A 359 7.63 5.27 -4.96
C ASN A 359 8.56 4.74 -3.84
N TRP A 360 8.47 3.46 -3.45
CA TRP A 360 9.15 2.74 -2.34
C TRP A 360 9.70 3.61 -1.20
N ALA A 361 8.88 4.56 -0.75
CA ALA A 361 9.22 5.64 0.18
C ALA A 361 10.65 6.22 -0.05
N LEU A 362 10.93 6.51 -1.32
CA LEU A 362 12.21 6.89 -1.96
C LEU A 362 13.42 6.19 -1.37
N ILE A 363 13.24 4.88 -1.14
CA ILE A 363 14.14 3.90 -0.50
C ILE A 363 14.89 4.58 0.65
N THR A 364 14.05 5.18 1.51
CA THR A 364 14.36 5.95 2.72
C THR A 364 15.56 6.86 2.55
N LEU A 365 15.43 7.72 1.54
CA LEU A 365 16.36 8.74 1.06
C LEU A 365 17.80 8.24 0.92
N TRP A 366 17.88 6.94 0.59
CA TRP A 366 19.05 6.14 0.23
C TRP A 366 19.88 5.52 1.36
N LEU A 367 19.31 5.22 2.53
CA LEU A 367 19.91 4.31 3.53
C LEU A 367 21.34 4.69 4.02
N VAL A 368 21.63 6.00 4.10
CA VAL A 368 22.61 6.66 5.01
C VAL A 368 22.04 8.03 5.37
#